data_AF-A0ABD5MKV6-F1
#
_entry.id   AF-A0ABD5MKV6-F1
#
_cell.length_a   1.000
_cell.length_b   1.000
_cell.length_c   1.000
_cell.angle_alpha   90.00
_cell.angle_beta   90.00
_cell.angle_gamma   90.00
#
_symmetry.space_group_name_H-M   'P 1'
#
loop_
_entity.id
_entity.type
_entity.pdbx_description
1 polymer ?
#
loop_
_entity_poly.entity_id
_entity_poly.type
_entity_poly.pdbx_seq_one_letter_code
_entity_poly.pdbx_strand_id
1 'polypeptide(L)' 'MNLTALGLGVFLLAFAGYLLGDPLGRARSWVPVREWRYDPAGAETTQRLRMVVYATAVALTGIVFVVVGLALE' A
#
# COMPACT_ATOMS: atom_id res chain seq x y z
N MET A 1 2.90 20.54 -17.36
CA MET A 1 3.10 19.21 -16.82
C MET A 1 3.84 19.33 -15.50
N ASN A 2 3.15 19.10 -14.38
CA ASN A 2 3.75 19.19 -13.06
C ASN A 2 4.52 17.90 -12.73
N LEU A 3 5.85 17.96 -12.93
CA LEU A 3 6.77 16.84 -12.70
C LEU A 3 6.77 16.33 -11.25
N THR A 4 6.54 17.22 -10.28
CA THR A 4 6.50 16.84 -8.86
C THR A 4 5.29 15.97 -8.55
N ALA A 5 4.12 16.35 -9.06
CA ALA A 5 2.89 15.57 -8.90
C ALA A 5 3.01 14.20 -9.60
N LEU A 6 3.58 14.17 -10.81
CA LEU A 6 3.86 12.93 -11.54
C LEU A 6 4.83 12.02 -10.78
N GLY A 7 5.94 12.57 -10.30
CA GLY A 7 6.94 11.84 -9.54
C GLY A 7 6.34 11.21 -8.27
N LEU A 8 5.53 11.98 -7.53
CA LEU A 8 4.83 11.47 -6.36
C LEU A 8 3.83 10.37 -6.72
N GLY A 9 3.06 10.55 -7.80
CA GLY A 9 2.10 9.55 -8.27
C GLY A 9 2.75 8.23 -8.64
N VAL A 10 3.83 8.27 -9.44
CA VAL A 10 4.62 7.09 -9.82
C VAL A 10 5.24 6.43 -8.59
N PHE A 11 5.77 7.22 -7.64
CA PHE A 11 6.31 6.70 -6.39
C PHE A 11 5.24 5.93 -5.58
N LEU A 12 4.04 6.49 -5.43
CA LEU A 12 2.96 5.84 -4.69
C LEU A 12 2.51 4.54 -5.37
N LEU A 13 2.45 4.50 -6.69
CA LEU A 13 2.17 3.28 -7.46
C LEU A 13 3.23 2.20 -7.24
N ALA A 14 4.51 2.58 -7.31
CA ALA A 14 5.62 1.67 -7.04
C ALA A 14 5.60 1.17 -5.59
N PHE A 15 5.28 2.05 -4.64
CA PHE A 15 5.16 1.71 -3.23
C PHE A 15 4.00 0.74 -2.97
N ALA A 16 2.85 0.93 -3.62
CA ALA A 16 1.74 -0.03 -3.55
C ALA A 16 2.12 -1.41 -4.10
N GLY A 17 2.80 -1.46 -5.25
CA GLY A 17 3.33 -2.72 -5.81
C GLY A 17 4.35 -3.39 -4.89
N TYR A 18 5.22 -2.59 -4.26
CA TYR A 18 6.14 -3.07 -3.22
C TYR A 18 5.38 -3.66 -2.04
N LEU A 19 4.34 -3.01 -1.50
CA LEU A 19 3.59 -3.57 -0.37
C LEU A 19 2.93 -4.93 -0.71
N LEU A 20 2.42 -5.08 -1.93
CA LEU A 20 1.76 -6.32 -2.38
C LEU A 20 2.73 -7.47 -2.68
N GLY A 21 4.01 -7.20 -2.95
CA GLY A 21 5.00 -8.23 -3.29
C GLY A 21 5.44 -9.11 -2.12
N ASP A 22 5.30 -8.64 -0.88
CA ASP A 22 5.58 -9.43 0.33
C ASP A 22 4.73 -8.90 1.50
N PRO A 23 3.43 -9.24 1.52
CA PRO A 23 2.53 -8.64 2.48
C PRO A 23 2.75 -9.13 3.92
N LEU A 24 3.34 -10.32 4.07
CA LEU A 24 3.57 -10.92 5.37
C LEU A 24 4.86 -10.42 6.02
N GLY A 25 5.93 -10.27 5.24
CA GLY A 25 7.17 -9.67 5.73
C GLY A 25 7.04 -8.18 5.99
N ARG A 26 6.30 -7.45 5.15
CA ARG A 26 6.26 -5.97 5.19
C ARG A 26 5.23 -5.40 6.16
N ALA A 27 4.14 -6.12 6.48
CA ALA A 27 3.12 -5.67 7.44
C ALA A 27 3.12 -6.44 8.77
N ARG A 28 4.17 -7.20 9.11
CA ARG A 28 4.20 -8.05 10.32
C ARG A 28 3.93 -7.28 11.62
N SER A 29 4.25 -5.99 11.65
CA SER A 29 4.01 -5.10 12.79
C SER A 29 2.56 -4.60 12.92
N TRP A 30 1.70 -4.85 11.92
CA TRP A 30 0.32 -4.32 11.88
C TRP A 30 -0.68 -5.19 12.65
N VAL A 31 -0.26 -6.38 13.07
CA VAL A 31 -1.04 -7.31 13.88
C VAL A 31 -0.26 -7.60 15.17
N PRO A 32 -0.86 -7.40 16.36
CA PRO A 32 -0.21 -7.66 17.63
C PRO A 32 0.38 -9.06 17.73
N VAL A 33 1.56 -9.19 18.35
CA VAL A 33 2.23 -10.48 18.58
C VAL A 33 1.34 -11.46 19.35
N ARG A 34 0.42 -10.96 20.18
CA ARG A 34 -0.54 -11.79 20.92
C ARG A 34 -1.50 -12.54 20.00
N GLU A 35 -1.98 -11.89 18.94
CA GLU A 35 -2.89 -12.51 17.95
C GLU A 35 -2.17 -13.61 17.18
N TRP A 36 -0.90 -13.38 16.81
CA TRP A 36 -0.05 -14.40 16.20
C TRP A 36 0.22 -15.63 17.08
N ARG A 37 0.16 -15.51 18.41
CA ARG A 37 0.33 -16.65 19.33
C ARG A 37 -0.94 -17.47 19.54
N TYR A 38 -2.10 -16.82 19.53
CA TYR A 38 -3.39 -17.47 19.77
C TYR A 38 -4.01 -18.02 18.49
N ASP A 39 -3.93 -17.28 17.39
CA ASP A 39 -4.48 -17.64 16.09
C ASP A 39 -3.59 -17.09 14.95
N PRO A 40 -2.54 -17.84 14.56
CA PRO A 40 -1.64 -17.42 13.51
C PRO A 40 -2.32 -17.33 12.13
N ALA A 41 -3.34 -18.16 11.86
CA ALA A 41 -4.05 -18.17 10.59
C ALA A 41 -4.98 -16.95 10.45
N GLY A 42 -5.70 -16.60 11.51
CA GLY A 42 -6.51 -15.38 11.58
C GLY A 42 -5.65 -14.11 11.52
N ALA A 43 -4.48 -14.12 12.17
CA ALA A 43 -3.52 -13.03 12.12
C ALA A 43 -2.97 -12.81 10.69
N GLU A 44 -2.61 -13.90 10.00
CA GLU A 44 -2.14 -13.85 8.61
C GLU A 44 -3.21 -13.26 7.67
N THR A 45 -4.44 -13.76 7.79
CA THR A 45 -5.58 -13.32 6.98
C THR A 45 -5.89 -11.85 7.22
N THR A 46 -5.94 -11.43 8.49
CA THR A 46 -6.16 -10.04 8.88
C THR A 46 -5.07 -9.12 8.32
N GLN A 47 -3.81 -9.55 8.40
CA GLN A 47 -2.69 -8.77 7.90
C GLN A 47 -2.73 -8.62 6.38
N ARG A 48 -2.98 -9.72 5.64
CA ARG A 48 -3.15 -9.68 4.19
C ARG A 48 -4.28 -8.74 3.79
N LEU A 49 -5.44 -8.84 4.44
CA LEU A 49 -6.60 -8.02 4.13
C LEU A 49 -6.30 -6.53 4.35
N ARG A 50 -5.74 -6.17 5.51
CA ARG A 50 -5.34 -4.78 5.82
C ARG A 50 -4.34 -4.25 4.81
N MET A 51 -3.38 -5.09 4.41
CA MET A 51 -2.37 -4.69 3.44
C MET A 51 -2.94 -4.46 2.04
N VAL A 52 -3.84 -5.32 1.59
CA VAL A 52 -4.55 -5.13 0.31
C VAL A 52 -5.35 -3.83 0.34
N VAL A 53 -6.09 -3.57 1.41
CA VAL A 53 -6.87 -2.32 1.56
C VAL A 53 -5.94 -1.11 1.52
N TYR A 54 -4.84 -1.13 2.28
CA TYR A 54 -3.90 -0.01 2.33
C TYR A 54 -3.18 0.20 0.99
N ALA A 55 -2.67 -0.86 0.37
CA ALA A 55 -2.02 -0.79 -0.93
C ALA A 55 -2.97 -0.28 -2.02
N THR A 56 -4.25 -0.70 -1.97
CA THR A 56 -5.28 -0.20 -2.88
C THR A 56 -5.52 1.30 -2.68
N ALA A 57 -5.65 1.75 -1.43
CA ALA A 57 -5.81 3.17 -1.13
C ALA A 57 -4.62 4.00 -1.64
N VAL A 58 -3.40 3.54 -1.38
CA VAL A 58 -2.16 4.19 -1.86
C VAL A 58 -2.11 4.21 -3.39
N ALA A 59 -2.44 3.09 -4.06
CA ALA A 59 -2.45 3.02 -5.51
C ALA A 59 -3.45 4.01 -6.12
N LEU A 60 -4.67 4.08 -5.57
CA LEU A 60 -5.67 5.05 -6.01
C LEU A 60 -5.19 6.50 -5.82
N THR A 61 -4.57 6.81 -4.68
CA THR A 61 -3.95 8.12 -4.46
C THR A 61 -2.85 8.41 -5.50
N GLY A 62 -2.00 7.41 -5.80
CA GLY A 62 -0.98 7.52 -6.84
C GLY A 62 -1.56 7.84 -8.22
N ILE A 63 -2.65 7.15 -8.61
CA ILE A 63 -3.37 7.42 -9.86
C ILE A 63 -3.87 8.86 -9.90
N VAL A 64 -4.49 9.35 -8.82
CA VAL A 64 -4.96 10.74 -8.74
C VAL A 64 -3.81 11.72 -8.95
N PHE A 65 -2.67 11.51 -8.30
CA PHE A 65 -1.49 12.36 -8.49
C PHE A 65 -0.93 12.33 -9.91
N VAL A 66 -0.93 11.16 -10.57
CA VAL A 66 -0.53 11.06 -11.98
C VAL A 66 -1.49 11.86 -12.85
N VAL A 67 -2.81 11.66 -12.70
CA VAL A 67 -3.83 12.37 -13.50
C VAL A 67 -3.73 13.88 -13.29
N VAL A 68 -3.62 14.34 -12.05
CA VAL A 68 -3.46 15.76 -11.71
C VAL A 68 -2.15 16.32 -12.27
N GLY A 69 -1.05 15.57 -12.17
CA GLY A 69 0.25 16.00 -12.70
C GLY A 69 0.29 16.11 -14.23
N LEU A 70 -0.48 15.26 -14.93
CA LEU A 70 -0.70 15.37 -16.38
C LEU A 70 -1.59 16.56 -16.74
N ALA A 71 -2.62 16.83 -15.94
CA ALA A 71 -3.59 17.90 -16.20
C ALA A 71 -3.07 19.30 -15.83
N LEU A 72 -2.12 19.41 -14.90
CA LEU A 72 -1.51 20.67 -14.52
C LEU A 72 -0.32 21.01 -15.41
N GLU A 73 -0.38 22.16 -16.09
CA GLU A 73 0.71 22.78 -16.84
C GLU A 73 1.87 23.23 -15.95
#